data_AF-V8N2R4-F1
#
_entry.id   AF-V8N2R4-F1
#
_cell.length_a   1.000
_cell.length_b   1.000
_cell.length_c   1.000
_cell.angle_alpha   90.00
_cell.angle_beta   90.00
_cell.angle_gamma   90.00
#
_symmetry.space_group_name_H-M   'P 1'
#
loop_
_entity.id
_entity.type
_entity.pdbx_description
1 polymer ?
#
loop_
_entity_poly.entity_id
_entity_poly.type
_entity_poly.pdbx_seq_one_letter_code
_entity_poly.pdbx_strand_id
1 'polypeptide(L)'
;MLDMMHAEKKVDVYGFVSRIRAQRCQMVQTDMQYVFIYQALLEHYLYGDTELEVTSLEAHLQKIYNKILGSSSNGLEEEFKVGSHFDQRKTLPQGSLRSPD
;
A
#
# COMPACT_ATOMS: atom_id res chain seq x y z
N MET A 1 2.95 3.11 11.92
CA MET A 1 1.57 2.74 11.47
C MET A 1 1.54 1.36 10.84
N LEU A 2 2.55 0.97 10.06
CA LEU A 2 2.69 -0.41 9.57
C LEU A 2 2.72 -1.43 10.71
N ASP A 3 3.45 -1.15 11.80
CA ASP A 3 3.47 -2.04 12.98
C ASP A 3 2.07 -2.25 13.58
N MET A 4 1.28 -1.17 13.68
CA MET A 4 -0.11 -1.22 14.17
C MET A 4 -1.01 -2.02 13.23
N MET A 5 -0.84 -1.84 11.92
CA MET A 5 -1.56 -2.64 10.92
C MET A 5 -1.23 -4.13 11.05
N HIS A 6 0.04 -4.46 11.26
CA HIS A 6 0.50 -5.84 11.42
C HIS A 6 -0.07 -6.47 12.70
N ALA A 7 0.05 -5.78 13.83
CA ALA A 7 -0.32 -6.28 15.15
C ALA A 7 -1.84 -6.27 15.42
N GLU A 8 -2.54 -5.22 14.99
CA GLU A 8 -3.93 -4.95 15.40
C GLU A 8 -4.93 -5.06 14.25
N LYS A 9 -4.47 -5.23 13.01
CA LYS A 9 -5.30 -5.18 11.79
C LYS A 9 -6.13 -3.91 11.67
N LYS A 10 -5.63 -2.81 12.23
CA LYS A 10 -6.24 -1.48 12.25
C LYS A 10 -5.17 -0.41 12.09
N VAL A 11 -5.58 0.79 11.69
CA VAL A 11 -4.72 1.97 11.66
C VAL A 11 -5.48 3.18 12.22
N ASP A 12 -4.80 3.99 13.01
CA ASP A 12 -5.30 5.28 13.52
C ASP A 12 -4.40 6.41 13.02
N VAL A 13 -4.63 6.85 11.79
CA VAL A 13 -3.84 7.92 11.15
C VAL A 13 -4.05 9.25 11.89
N TYR A 14 -5.29 9.58 12.24
CA TYR A 14 -5.63 10.83 12.93
C TYR A 14 -4.93 10.94 14.29
N GLY A 15 -5.06 9.91 15.14
CA GLY A 15 -4.46 9.92 16.46
C GLY A 15 -2.94 9.85 16.38
N PHE A 16 -2.37 9.12 15.41
CA PHE A 16 -0.92 9.14 15.20
C PHE A 16 -0.40 10.50 14.76
N VAL A 17 -1.02 11.15 13.76
CA VAL A 17 -0.64 12.50 13.31
C VAL A 17 -0.78 13.52 14.45
N SER A 18 -1.86 13.43 15.23
CA SER A 18 -2.08 14.26 16.42
C SER A 18 -0.94 14.10 17.44
N ARG A 19 -0.52 12.86 17.73
CA ARG A 19 0.58 12.58 18.67
C ARG A 19 1.93 13.12 18.20
N ILE A 20 2.30 12.94 16.94
CA ILE A 20 3.59 13.45 16.43
C ILE A 20 3.62 14.98 16.36
N ARG A 21 2.47 15.62 16.09
CA ARG A 21 2.36 17.10 16.11
C ARG A 21 2.56 17.68 17.51
N ALA A 22 2.20 16.93 18.55
CA ALA A 22 2.46 17.34 19.94
C ALA A 22 3.96 17.29 20.30
N GLN A 23 4.75 16.45 19.64
CA GLN A 23 6.21 16.35 19.85
C GLN A 23 7.01 17.32 18.98
N ARG A 24 6.56 17.52 17.73
CA ARG A 24 7.17 18.46 16.78
C ARG A 24 6.05 19.13 15.97
N CYS A 25 5.96 20.45 16.05
CA CYS A 25 4.94 21.19 15.30
C CYS A 25 5.13 21.00 13.79
N GLN A 26 4.05 21.21 13.02
CA GLN A 26 4.09 21.20 11.56
C GLN A 26 4.47 19.83 10.94
N MET A 27 4.22 18.72 11.63
CA MET A 27 4.25 17.39 11.02
C MET A 27 3.00 17.18 10.16
N VAL A 28 3.18 16.71 8.92
CA VAL A 28 2.12 16.48 7.90
C VAL A 28 1.32 17.77 7.67
N GLN A 29 1.81 18.65 6.81
CA GLN A 29 1.30 20.04 6.69
C GLN A 29 0.21 20.21 5.64
N THR A 30 0.14 19.30 4.67
CA THR A 30 -0.77 19.44 3.53
C THR A 30 -1.76 18.28 3.48
N ASP A 31 -2.93 18.54 2.92
CA ASP A 31 -3.94 17.53 2.67
C ASP A 31 -3.38 16.39 1.80
N MET A 32 -2.54 16.73 0.83
CA MET A 32 -1.88 15.74 -0.03
C MET A 32 -0.94 14.81 0.74
N GLN A 33 -0.19 15.32 1.71
CA GLN A 33 0.64 14.48 2.58
C GLN A 33 -0.22 13.57 3.46
N TYR A 34 -1.35 14.08 3.96
CA TYR A 34 -2.27 13.30 4.77
C TYR A 34 -2.96 12.18 3.96
N VAL A 35 -3.41 12.49 2.74
CA VAL A 35 -3.96 11.50 1.79
C VAL A 35 -2.90 10.48 1.41
N PHE A 36 -1.66 10.90 1.17
CA PHE A 36 -0.57 10.01 0.82
C PHE A 36 -0.31 8.95 1.90
N ILE A 37 -0.46 9.29 3.17
CA ILE A 37 -0.34 8.30 4.26
C ILE A 37 -1.38 7.18 4.09
N TYR A 38 -2.64 7.51 3.83
CA TYR A 38 -3.67 6.50 3.59
C TYR A 38 -3.39 5.68 2.33
N GLN A 39 -2.92 6.33 1.27
CA GLN A 39 -2.55 5.64 0.02
C GLN A 39 -1.43 4.64 0.24
N ALA A 40 -0.35 5.04 0.92
CA ALA A 40 0.79 4.16 1.23
C ALA A 40 0.38 2.99 2.14
N LEU A 41 -0.46 3.24 3.15
CA LEU A 41 -0.99 2.19 4.02
C LEU A 41 -1.87 1.21 3.25
N LEU A 42 -2.75 1.71 2.38
CA LEU A 42 -3.62 0.88 1.56
C LEU A 42 -2.82 0.06 0.55
N GLU A 43 -1.81 0.65 -0.09
CA GLU A 43 -0.91 -0.02 -1.02
C GLU A 43 -0.19 -1.18 -0.33
N HIS A 44 0.39 -0.93 0.84
CA HIS A 44 1.02 -1.99 1.63
C HIS A 44 0.02 -3.06 2.08
N TYR A 45 -1.20 -2.68 2.46
CA TYR A 45 -2.23 -3.65 2.85
C TYR A 45 -2.65 -4.56 1.68
N LEU A 46 -2.74 -4.01 0.47
CA LEU A 46 -3.20 -4.73 -0.71
C LEU A 46 -2.11 -5.62 -1.32
N TYR A 47 -0.87 -5.14 -1.38
CA TYR A 47 0.20 -5.79 -2.14
C TYR A 47 1.32 -6.34 -1.25
N GLY A 48 1.45 -5.84 -0.03
CA GLY A 48 2.53 -6.22 0.88
C GLY A 48 3.90 -5.82 0.35
N ASP A 49 4.92 -6.56 0.78
CA ASP A 49 6.27 -6.48 0.24
C ASP A 49 6.42 -7.50 -0.90
N THR A 50 6.65 -7.00 -2.11
CA THR A 50 6.83 -7.81 -3.31
C THR A 50 8.29 -7.85 -3.75
N GLU A 51 9.23 -7.30 -2.97
CA GLU A 51 10.65 -7.40 -3.25
C GLU A 51 11.14 -8.85 -3.07
N LEU A 52 12.09 -9.25 -3.89
CA LEU A 52 12.58 -10.62 -3.93
C LEU A 52 14.09 -10.65 -4.09
N GLU A 53 14.77 -11.37 -3.20
CA GLU A 53 16.20 -11.65 -3.36
C GLU A 53 16.43 -12.61 -4.54
N VAL A 54 17.50 -12.40 -5.29
CA VAL A 54 17.86 -13.24 -6.45
C VAL A 54 17.99 -14.72 -6.08
N THR A 55 18.50 -15.01 -4.88
CA THR A 55 18.62 -16.36 -4.28
C THR A 55 17.27 -17.06 -4.13
N SER A 56 16.19 -16.30 -3.98
CA SER A 56 14.82 -16.81 -3.80
C SER A 56 13.99 -16.82 -5.08
N LEU A 57 14.54 -16.31 -6.20
CA LEU A 57 13.83 -16.18 -7.48
C LEU A 57 13.32 -17.53 -7.99
N GLU A 58 14.17 -18.56 -8.00
CA GLU A 58 13.77 -19.87 -8.53
C GLU A 58 12.60 -20.47 -7.73
N ALA A 59 12.66 -20.41 -6.40
CA ALA A 59 11.61 -20.90 -5.53
C ALA A 59 10.30 -20.12 -5.73
N HIS A 60 10.39 -18.81 -5.89
CA HIS A 60 9.24 -17.96 -6.17
C HIS A 60 8.61 -18.28 -7.54
N LEU A 61 9.42 -18.45 -8.59
CA LEU A 61 8.93 -18.84 -9.92
C LEU A 61 8.20 -20.19 -9.87
N GLN A 62 8.76 -21.18 -9.19
CA GLN A 62 8.09 -22.48 -9.00
C GLN A 62 6.74 -22.32 -8.30
N LYS A 63 6.65 -21.46 -7.28
CA LYS A 63 5.40 -21.17 -6.58
C LYS A 63 4.34 -20.55 -7.51
N ILE A 64 4.71 -19.54 -8.31
CA ILE A 64 3.74 -18.80 -9.13
C ILE A 64 3.29 -19.56 -10.38
N TYR A 65 4.13 -20.47 -10.92
CA TYR A 65 3.74 -21.34 -12.04
C TYR A 65 2.82 -22.48 -11.63
N ASN A 66 2.93 -22.95 -10.37
CA ASN A 66 2.06 -23.99 -9.86
C ASN A 66 0.64 -23.49 -9.66
N LYS A 67 -0.34 -24.33 -10.01
CA LYS A 67 -1.76 -24.00 -9.81
C LYS A 67 -2.07 -23.95 -8.32
N ILE A 68 -2.72 -22.88 -7.88
CA ILE A 68 -3.14 -22.73 -6.48
C ILE A 68 -4.27 -23.73 -6.21
N LEU A 69 -4.11 -24.56 -5.18
CA LEU A 69 -5.16 -25.50 -4.75
C LEU A 69 -6.45 -24.72 -4.43
N GLY A 70 -7.52 -25.00 -5.18
CA GLY A 70 -8.81 -24.33 -5.02
C GLY A 70 -9.04 -23.08 -5.88
N SER A 71 -8.07 -22.65 -6.68
CA SER A 71 -8.25 -21.59 -7.69
C SER A 71 -8.18 -22.13 -9.11
N SER A 72 -8.90 -21.48 -10.04
CA SER A 72 -8.78 -21.77 -11.47
C SER A 72 -7.47 -21.27 -12.08
N SER A 73 -6.83 -20.30 -11.42
CA SER A 73 -5.63 -19.57 -11.84
C SER A 73 -4.37 -20.06 -11.10
N ASN A 74 -3.20 -19.84 -11.70
CA ASN A 74 -1.90 -19.97 -11.03
C ASN A 74 -1.53 -18.68 -10.29
N GLY A 75 -0.45 -18.71 -9.50
CA GLY A 75 0.00 -17.52 -8.76
C GLY A 75 0.34 -16.33 -9.65
N LEU A 76 0.88 -16.60 -10.86
CA LEU A 76 1.23 -15.56 -11.82
C LEU A 76 0.01 -14.76 -12.31
N GLU A 77 -1.09 -15.44 -12.64
CA GLU A 77 -2.32 -14.78 -13.08
C GLU A 77 -2.94 -13.91 -11.98
N GLU A 78 -2.86 -14.35 -10.73
CA GLU A 78 -3.34 -13.57 -9.58
C GLU A 78 -2.49 -12.31 -9.38
N GLU A 79 -1.17 -12.43 -9.38
CA GLU A 79 -0.26 -11.28 -9.28
C GLU A 79 -0.47 -10.27 -10.41
N PHE A 80 -0.68 -10.74 -11.64
CA PHE A 80 -0.91 -9.86 -12.79
C PHE A 80 -2.23 -9.09 -12.71
N LYS A 81 -3.32 -9.72 -12.24
CA LYS A 81 -4.62 -9.04 -12.04
C LYS A 81 -4.51 -7.93 -11.01
N VAL A 82 -3.78 -8.17 -9.93
CA VAL A 82 -3.52 -7.21 -8.86
C VAL A 82 -2.74 -6.00 -9.39
N GLY A 83 -1.68 -6.23 -10.19
CA GLY A 83 -0.92 -5.16 -10.85
C GLY A 83 -1.75 -4.32 -11.83
N SER A 84 -2.67 -4.95 -12.59
CA SER A 84 -3.54 -4.21 -13.52
C SER A 84 -4.51 -3.23 -12.84
N HIS A 85 -4.92 -3.52 -11.59
CA HIS A 85 -5.75 -2.60 -10.79
C HIS A 85 -4.96 -1.43 -10.22
N PHE A 86 -3.64 -1.57 -10.06
CA PHE A 86 -2.78 -0.50 -9.56
C PHE A 86 -2.60 0.61 -10.61
N ASP A 87 -2.37 0.24 -11.86
CA ASP A 87 -2.12 1.18 -12.96
C ASP A 87 -3.32 2.11 -13.22
N GLN A 88 -4.54 1.58 -13.09
CA GLN A 88 -5.78 2.37 -13.25
C GLN A 88 -6.04 3.40 -12.13
N ARG A 89 -5.43 3.25 -10.94
CA ARG A 89 -5.62 4.23 -9.84
C ARG A 89 -4.71 5.44 -9.94
N LYS A 90 -3.58 5.35 -10.65
CA LYS A 90 -2.65 6.47 -10.86
C LYS A 90 -3.13 7.49 -11.92
N THR A 91 -4.14 7.16 -12.72
CA THR A 91 -4.64 8.02 -13.81
C THR A 91 -5.73 9.01 -13.39
N LEU A 92 -6.17 9.00 -12.13
CA LEU A 92 -7.15 9.98 -11.63
C LEU A 92 -6.47 11.35 -11.44
N PRO A 93 -6.94 12.43 -12.09
CA PRO A 93 -6.39 13.76 -11.91
C PRO A 93 -6.64 14.21 -10.48
N GLN A 94 -5.58 14.40 -9.69
CA GLN A 94 -5.69 15.06 -8.39
C GLN A 94 -6.06 16.53 -8.63
N GLY A 95 -7.34 16.85 -8.47
CA GLY A 95 -7.86 18.19 -8.60
C GLY A 95 -7.10 19.16 -7.71
N SER A 96 -6.61 20.25 -8.31
CA SER A 96 -5.99 21.38 -7.62
C SER A 96 -7.03 22.06 -6.74
N LEU A 97 -7.15 21.62 -5.49
CA LEU A 97 -7.87 22.35 -4.44
C LEU A 97 -6.92 23.43 -3.93
N ARG A 98 -6.94 24.57 -4.60
CA ARG A 98 -6.35 25.82 -4.13
C ARG A 98 -7.16 26.27 -2.91
N SER A 99 -6.50 26.36 -1.75
CA SER A 99 -7.07 26.96 -0.54
C SER A 99 -7.41 28.44 -0.79
N PRO A 100 -8.56 28.96 -0.33
CA PRO A 100 -8.81 30.40 -0.30
C PRO A 100 -7.95 31.06 0.79
N ASP A 101 -7.47 32.26 0.49
CA ASP A 101 -6.62 33.12 1.35
C ASP A 101 -7.29 33.50 2.68
#